data_AF-A0A0W0V7R5-F1
#
_entry.id   AF-A0A0W0V7R5-F1
#
_cell.length_a   1.000
_cell.length_b   1.000
_cell.length_c   1.000
_cell.angle_alpha   90.00
_cell.angle_beta   90.00
_cell.angle_gamma   90.00
#
_symmetry.space_group_name_H-M   'P 1'
#
loop_
_entity.id
_entity.type
_entity.pdbx_description
1 polymer ?
#
loop_
_entity_poly.entity_id
_entity_poly.type
_entity_poly.pdbx_seq_one_letter_code
_entity_poly.pdbx_strand_id
1 'polypeptide(L)'
;MIKLIISCVLCCVCLSSCTFFMSAAEKNRIATCQITCEQKARACKATCRNNCQGCCASSTKTTLKNYRRYRHEVCVKGDFLTLQLNSFRDPLQCRKTTCDCRADYQVCVQACSGMVYKSLQRICP
;
A
#
# COMPACT_ATOMS: atom_id res chain seq x y z
N MET A 1 -28.19 10.27 -50.39
CA MET A 1 -27.72 10.68 -49.04
C MET A 1 -28.03 9.64 -47.96
N ILE A 2 -29.26 9.14 -47.85
CA ILE A 2 -29.66 8.16 -46.81
C ILE A 2 -28.82 6.86 -46.83
N LYS A 3 -28.48 6.33 -48.02
CA LYS A 3 -27.63 5.13 -48.17
C LYS A 3 -26.20 5.30 -47.61
N LEU A 4 -25.64 6.51 -47.71
CA LEU A 4 -24.30 6.82 -47.17
C LEU A 4 -24.32 6.91 -45.64
N ILE A 5 -25.41 7.44 -45.07
CA ILE A 5 -25.58 7.52 -43.61
C ILE A 5 -25.72 6.12 -43.01
N ILE A 6 -26.52 5.24 -43.63
CA ILE A 6 -26.70 3.86 -43.17
C ILE A 6 -25.37 3.08 -43.22
N SER A 7 -24.60 3.23 -44.31
CA SER A 7 -23.28 2.59 -44.45
C SER A 7 -22.28 3.08 -43.40
N CYS A 8 -22.31 4.37 -43.05
CA CYS A 8 -21.42 4.95 -42.06
C CYS A 8 -21.76 4.48 -40.64
N VAL A 9 -23.06 4.42 -40.30
CA VAL A 9 -23.53 3.89 -39.01
C VAL A 9 -23.18 2.41 -38.86
N LEU A 10 -23.35 1.60 -39.92
CA LEU A 10 -22.99 0.17 -39.89
C LEU A 10 -21.47 -0.03 -39.66
N CYS A 11 -20.64 0.82 -40.29
CA CYS A 11 -19.19 0.77 -40.13
C CYS A 11 -18.74 1.16 -38.71
N CYS A 12 -19.36 2.19 -38.12
CA CYS A 12 -19.08 2.61 -36.75
C CYS A 12 -19.47 1.53 -35.71
N VAL A 13 -20.57 0.80 -35.92
CA VAL A 13 -20.97 -0.31 -35.03
C VAL A 13 -19.95 -1.45 -35.10
N CYS A 14 -19.44 -1.80 -36.29
CA CYS A 14 -18.41 -2.83 -36.43
C CYS A 14 -17.08 -2.43 -35.76
N LEU A 15 -16.70 -1.15 -35.78
CA LEU A 15 -15.47 -0.66 -35.14
C LEU A 15 -15.53 -0.60 -33.62
N SER A 16 -16.72 -0.59 -33.01
CA SER A 16 -16.89 -0.60 -31.55
C SER A 16 -16.71 -1.98 -30.90
N SER A 17 -16.50 -3.04 -31.68
CA SER A 17 -16.47 -4.42 -31.19
C SER A 17 -15.12 -4.90 -30.64
N CYS A 18 -14.11 -4.03 -30.53
CA CYS A 18 -12.85 -4.34 -29.81
C CYS A 18 -13.08 -4.35 -28.30
N THR A 19 -13.90 -5.28 -27.84
CA THR A 19 -14.00 -5.64 -26.43
C THR A 19 -12.76 -6.46 -26.05
N PHE A 20 -12.11 -6.09 -24.95
CA PHE A 20 -10.98 -6.81 -24.37
C PHE A 20 -11.43 -8.22 -23.96
N PHE A 21 -11.48 -9.17 -24.90
CA PHE A 21 -11.75 -10.57 -24.61
C PHE A 21 -10.49 -11.21 -24.04
N MET A 22 -10.41 -11.25 -22.71
CA MET A 22 -9.41 -12.07 -22.02
C MET A 22 -9.63 -13.55 -22.37
N SER A 23 -8.59 -14.16 -22.93
CA SER A 23 -8.61 -15.59 -23.26
C SER A 23 -8.75 -16.45 -21.99
N ALA A 24 -9.30 -17.66 -22.12
CA ALA A 24 -9.36 -18.61 -21.00
C ALA A 24 -7.97 -18.95 -20.44
N ALA A 25 -6.95 -18.99 -21.30
CA ALA A 25 -5.56 -19.16 -20.91
C ALA A 25 -5.06 -18.01 -20.01
N GLU A 26 -5.43 -16.77 -20.33
CA GLU A 26 -5.04 -15.59 -19.55
C GLU A 26 -5.76 -15.54 -18.20
N LYS A 27 -7.06 -15.88 -18.15
CA LYS A 27 -7.79 -16.05 -16.88
C LYS A 27 -7.13 -17.09 -15.98
N ASN A 28 -6.74 -18.24 -16.54
CA ASN A 28 -6.03 -19.28 -15.79
C ASN A 28 -4.67 -18.79 -15.27
N ARG A 29 -3.90 -18.04 -16.08
CA ARG A 29 -2.63 -17.45 -15.63
C ARG A 29 -2.82 -16.47 -14.48
N ILE A 30 -3.84 -15.62 -14.53
CA ILE A 30 -4.17 -14.70 -13.42
C ILE A 30 -4.54 -15.51 -12.16
N ALA A 31 -5.37 -16.54 -12.28
CA ALA A 31 -5.76 -17.38 -11.15
C ALA A 31 -4.55 -18.08 -10.51
N THR A 32 -3.65 -18.65 -11.30
CA THR A 32 -2.39 -19.25 -10.79
C THR A 32 -1.49 -18.22 -10.10
N CYS A 33 -1.42 -17.00 -10.65
CA CYS A 33 -0.68 -15.90 -10.03
C CYS A 33 -1.28 -15.51 -8.67
N GLN A 34 -2.61 -15.40 -8.58
CA GLN A 34 -3.31 -15.10 -7.33
C GLN A 34 -3.05 -16.16 -6.25
N ILE A 35 -3.07 -17.46 -6.62
CA ILE A 35 -2.72 -18.56 -5.70
C ILE A 35 -1.29 -18.40 -5.16
N THR A 36 -0.35 -18.02 -6.04
CA THR A 36 1.04 -17.75 -5.63
C THR A 36 1.13 -16.58 -4.65
N CYS A 37 0.36 -15.50 -4.89
CA CYS A 37 0.27 -14.36 -3.97
C CYS A 37 -0.31 -14.77 -2.61
N GLU A 38 -1.32 -15.64 -2.58
CA GLU A 38 -1.89 -16.16 -1.33
C GLU A 38 -0.86 -16.95 -0.53
N GLN A 39 -0.09 -17.83 -1.18
CA GLN A 39 0.96 -18.61 -0.52
C GLN A 39 2.03 -17.69 0.09
N LYS A 40 2.47 -16.67 -0.66
CA LYS A 40 3.41 -15.65 -0.15
C LYS A 40 2.83 -14.86 1.02
N ALA A 41 1.55 -14.51 0.97
CA ALA A 41 0.88 -13.81 2.07
C ALA A 41 0.80 -14.66 3.34
N ARG A 42 0.51 -15.96 3.21
CA ARG A 42 0.52 -16.91 4.34
C ARG A 42 1.92 -17.05 4.93
N ALA A 43 2.94 -17.22 4.09
CA ALA A 43 4.33 -17.27 4.53
C ALA A 43 4.72 -15.98 5.27
N CYS A 44 4.42 -14.81 4.69
CA CYS A 44 4.66 -13.51 5.32
C CYS A 44 4.00 -13.43 6.70
N LYS A 45 2.72 -13.82 6.83
CA LYS A 45 2.02 -13.82 8.13
C LYS A 45 2.67 -14.78 9.14
N ALA A 46 3.21 -15.91 8.71
CA ALA A 46 3.87 -16.87 9.58
C ALA A 46 5.26 -16.40 10.05
N THR A 47 6.00 -15.68 9.19
CA THR A 47 7.39 -15.25 9.49
C THR A 47 7.48 -13.84 10.05
N CYS A 48 6.51 -12.97 9.78
CA CYS A 48 6.53 -11.57 10.18
C CYS A 48 6.39 -11.41 11.70
N ARG A 49 7.50 -11.05 12.36
CA ARG A 49 7.52 -10.72 13.80
C ARG A 49 7.31 -9.23 14.06
N ASN A 50 7.77 -8.36 13.16
CA ASN A 50 7.60 -6.90 13.25
C ASN A 50 6.40 -6.44 12.42
N ASN A 51 5.21 -6.55 12.99
CA ASN A 51 4.01 -5.94 12.41
C ASN A 51 3.97 -4.42 12.72
N CYS A 52 3.24 -3.64 11.91
CA CYS A 52 3.14 -2.19 12.10
C CYS A 52 2.64 -1.81 13.50
N GLN A 53 1.70 -2.57 14.08
CA GLN A 53 1.16 -2.28 15.41
C GLN A 53 2.23 -2.35 16.51
N GLY A 54 3.06 -3.40 16.49
CA GLY A 54 4.17 -3.58 17.42
C GLY A 54 5.25 -2.51 17.25
N CYS A 55 5.60 -2.20 16.01
CA CYS A 55 6.54 -1.11 15.75
C CYS A 55 6.00 0.25 16.21
N CYS A 56 4.73 0.55 15.96
CA CYS A 56 4.12 1.80 16.40
C CYS A 56 4.03 1.94 17.90
N ALA A 57 3.66 0.86 18.59
CA ALA A 57 3.68 0.85 20.04
C ALA A 57 5.10 1.13 20.58
N SER A 58 6.12 0.50 19.98
CA SER A 58 7.52 0.71 20.34
C SER A 58 8.02 2.14 20.03
N SER A 59 7.73 2.64 18.82
CA SER A 59 8.08 4.00 18.38
C SER A 59 7.38 5.07 19.23
N THR A 60 6.12 4.85 19.58
CA THR A 60 5.36 5.74 20.49
C THR A 60 5.97 5.76 21.89
N LYS A 61 6.30 4.59 22.45
CA LYS A 61 6.99 4.49 23.75
C LYS A 61 8.34 5.22 23.73
N THR A 62 9.10 5.07 22.65
CA THR A 62 10.40 5.73 22.47
C THR A 62 10.24 7.24 22.35
N THR A 63 9.26 7.70 21.55
CA THR A 63 8.90 9.12 21.40
C THR A 63 8.55 9.75 22.74
N LEU A 64 7.68 9.09 23.53
CA LEU A 64 7.30 9.54 24.87
C LEU A 64 8.48 9.59 25.82
N LYS A 65 9.36 8.59 25.80
CA LYS A 65 10.57 8.56 26.63
C LYS A 65 11.49 9.73 26.31
N ASN A 66 11.74 9.99 25.02
CA ASN A 66 12.60 11.08 24.57
C ASN A 66 12.01 12.44 24.92
N TYR A 67 10.71 12.64 24.71
CA TYR A 67 10.03 13.88 25.08
C TYR A 67 10.07 14.13 26.59
N ARG A 68 9.87 13.10 27.42
CA ARG A 68 9.98 13.22 28.89
C ARG A 68 11.40 13.62 29.32
N ARG A 69 12.42 13.01 28.72
CA ARG A 69 13.83 13.39 28.96
C ARG A 69 14.07 14.85 28.57
N TYR A 70 13.66 15.26 27.38
CA TYR A 70 13.77 16.66 26.92
C TYR A 70 13.07 17.63 27.88
N ARG A 71 11.83 17.34 28.29
CA ARG A 71 11.10 18.17 29.26
C ARG A 71 11.86 18.32 30.57
N HIS A 72 12.45 17.24 31.06
CA HIS A 72 13.23 17.27 32.29
C HIS A 72 14.49 18.12 32.11
N GLU A 73 15.24 17.95 31.01
CA GLU A 73 16.44 18.73 30.71
C GLU A 73 16.15 20.23 30.57
N VAL A 74 15.07 20.60 29.88
CA VAL A 74 14.63 22.00 29.74
C VAL A 74 14.22 22.59 31.10
N CYS A 75 13.48 21.83 31.90
CA CYS A 75 13.06 22.25 33.24
C CYS A 75 14.28 22.50 34.16
N VAL A 76 15.26 21.59 34.14
CA VAL A 76 16.50 21.73 34.95
C VAL A 76 17.34 22.92 34.50
N LYS A 77 17.33 23.26 33.21
CA LYS A 77 18.02 24.44 32.66
C LYS A 77 17.28 25.75 32.89
N GLY A 78 15.98 25.71 33.24
CA GLY A 78 15.14 26.90 33.37
C GLY A 78 14.67 27.48 32.03
N ASP A 79 14.79 26.72 30.94
CA ASP A 79 14.40 27.14 29.59
C ASP A 79 12.90 26.90 29.32
N PHE A 80 12.40 27.44 28.21
CA PHE A 80 11.04 27.18 27.72
C PHE A 80 10.97 25.96 26.80
N LEU A 81 9.83 25.26 26.83
CA LEU A 81 9.58 24.13 25.93
C LEU A 81 9.35 24.61 24.49
N THR A 82 10.35 24.47 23.63
CA THR A 82 10.25 24.80 22.19
C THR A 82 9.76 23.65 21.31
N LEU A 83 10.13 22.41 21.65
CA LEU A 83 9.72 21.20 20.92
C LEU A 83 8.49 20.54 21.55
N GLN A 84 7.59 20.04 20.69
CA GLN A 84 6.41 19.28 21.08
C GLN A 84 6.63 17.78 20.94
N LEU A 85 5.73 16.97 21.50
CA LEU A 85 5.82 15.50 21.43
C LEU A 85 6.03 14.97 20.00
N ASN A 86 5.31 15.54 19.03
CA ASN A 86 5.39 15.12 17.63
C ASN A 86 6.74 15.42 16.97
N SER A 87 7.52 16.37 17.51
CA SER A 87 8.89 16.67 17.02
C SER A 87 9.86 15.50 17.26
N PHE A 88 9.53 14.58 18.17
CA PHE A 88 10.33 13.40 18.49
C PHE A 88 9.85 12.14 17.76
N ARG A 89 8.77 12.22 16.97
CA ARG A 89 8.22 11.09 16.21
C ARG A 89 8.91 11.01 14.85
N ASP A 90 9.55 9.88 14.55
CA ASP A 90 10.04 9.58 13.20
C ASP A 90 8.92 8.88 12.38
N PRO A 91 8.33 9.53 11.37
CA PRO A 91 7.26 8.96 10.56
C PRO A 91 7.71 7.81 9.64
N LEU A 92 9.02 7.64 9.42
CA LEU A 92 9.58 6.61 8.54
C LEU A 92 10.10 5.38 9.31
N GLN A 93 10.23 5.47 10.63
CA GLN A 93 10.82 4.44 11.47
C GLN A 93 10.17 3.06 11.28
N CYS A 94 8.83 3.03 11.21
CA CYS A 94 8.09 1.78 11.01
C CYS A 94 7.93 1.40 9.55
N ARG A 95 7.97 2.36 8.62
CA ARG A 95 7.84 2.08 7.18
C ARG A 95 8.95 1.18 6.62
N LYS A 96 10.17 1.24 7.17
CA LYS A 96 11.31 0.41 6.72
C LYS A 96 11.43 -0.93 7.46
N THR A 97 10.86 -1.03 8.67
CA THR A 97 11.14 -2.13 9.60
C THR A 97 9.98 -3.10 9.75
N THR A 98 8.79 -2.75 9.27
CA THR A 98 7.58 -3.56 9.41
C THR A 98 7.24 -4.28 8.13
N CYS A 99 6.82 -5.53 8.25
CA CYS A 99 6.19 -6.28 7.19
C CYS A 99 4.71 -5.95 7.13
N ASP A 100 4.22 -5.49 5.97
CA ASP A 100 2.80 -5.30 5.69
C ASP A 100 2.35 -6.36 4.67
N CYS A 101 2.15 -7.57 5.18
CA CYS A 101 1.74 -8.71 4.36
C CYS A 101 0.43 -8.48 3.60
N ARG A 102 -0.42 -7.53 4.05
CA ARG A 102 -1.67 -7.19 3.38
C ARG A 102 -1.41 -6.27 2.19
N ALA A 103 -0.63 -5.21 2.39
CA ALA A 103 -0.24 -4.32 1.30
C ALA A 103 0.56 -5.09 0.23
N ASP A 104 1.51 -5.93 0.66
CA ASP A 104 2.31 -6.76 -0.26
C ASP A 104 1.43 -7.73 -1.06
N TYR A 105 0.42 -8.33 -0.43
CA TYR A 105 -0.55 -9.19 -1.12
C TYR A 105 -1.37 -8.40 -2.15
N GLN A 106 -1.87 -7.22 -1.78
CA GLN A 106 -2.64 -6.37 -2.70
C GLN A 106 -1.82 -5.97 -3.93
N VAL A 107 -0.57 -5.56 -3.72
CA VAL A 107 0.36 -5.24 -4.82
C VAL A 107 0.65 -6.47 -5.68
N CYS A 108 0.82 -7.64 -5.06
CA CYS A 108 1.05 -8.90 -5.77
C CYS A 108 -0.13 -9.26 -6.69
N VAL A 109 -1.37 -9.19 -6.18
CA VAL A 109 -2.58 -9.49 -6.96
C VAL A 109 -2.82 -8.47 -8.07
N GLN A 110 -2.53 -7.19 -7.82
CA GLN A 110 -2.58 -6.13 -8.82
C GLN A 110 -1.56 -6.36 -9.96
N ALA A 111 -0.36 -6.84 -9.62
CA ALA A 111 0.63 -7.19 -10.61
C ALA A 111 0.19 -8.38 -11.48
N CYS A 112 -0.65 -9.30 -10.97
CA CYS A 112 -1.17 -10.43 -11.75
C CYS A 112 -2.03 -10.00 -12.94
N SER A 113 -2.74 -8.86 -12.85
CA SER A 113 -3.54 -8.31 -13.96
C SER A 113 -2.80 -7.25 -14.79
N GLY A 114 -1.50 -7.04 -14.54
CA GLY A 114 -0.67 -6.07 -15.27
C GLY A 114 -0.90 -4.61 -14.88
N MET A 115 -1.68 -4.33 -13.83
CA MET A 115 -1.98 -2.97 -13.38
C MET A 115 -1.59 -2.78 -11.91
N VAL A 116 -0.46 -2.12 -11.64
CA VAL A 116 -0.02 -1.80 -10.27
C VAL A 116 -0.43 -0.37 -9.91
N TYR A 117 -1.37 -0.22 -8.97
CA TYR A 117 -1.75 1.08 -8.42
C TYR A 117 -0.91 1.35 -7.18
N LYS A 118 0.22 2.04 -7.34
CA LYS A 118 1.09 2.40 -6.22
C LYS A 118 0.50 3.58 -5.45
N SER A 119 -0.18 3.31 -4.34
CA SER A 119 -0.52 4.35 -3.35
C SER A 119 0.53 4.36 -2.24
N LEU A 120 1.11 5.53 -1.96
CA LEU A 120 1.97 5.72 -0.78
C LEU A 120 1.08 5.96 0.43
N GLN A 121 0.51 4.89 1.00
CA GLN A 121 -0.21 4.98 2.27
C GLN A 121 0.76 4.98 3.44
N ARG A 122 0.40 5.75 4.48
CA ARG A 122 1.06 5.62 5.79
C ARG A 122 0.78 4.21 6.30
N ILE A 123 1.84 3.44 6.50
CA ILE A 123 1.76 2.05 6.97
C ILE A 123 1.15 1.97 8.37
N CYS A 124 1.08 3.11 9.09
CA CYS A 124 0.60 3.16 10.46
C CYS A 124 -0.28 4.40 10.74
N PRO A 125 -1.37 4.25 11.52
CA PRO A 125 -2.24 5.36 11.91
C PRO A 125 -1.54 6.47 12.74
#